data_AF-A0A538CZB2-F1
#
_entry.id   AF-A0A538CZB2-F1
#
_cell.length_a   1.000
_cell.length_b   1.000
_cell.length_c   1.000
_cell.angle_alpha   90.00
_cell.angle_beta   90.00
_cell.angle_gamma   90.00
#
_symmetry.space_group_name_H-M   'P 1'
#
loop_
_entity.id
_entity.type
_entity.pdbx_description
1 polymer ?
#
loop_
_entity_poly.entity_id
_entity_poly.type
_entity_poly.pdbx_seq_one_letter_code
_entity_poly.pdbx_strand_id
1 'polypeptide(L)'
;MRCPQCGAETPDTEWNCVSCRMNVYWASQHYDDLARIREQQGLTPSPPTPSFLIHVHERAMNERADRGGRVEHKVRQLARRAMRTGSGTSLEDP
;
A
#
# COMPACT_ATOMS: atom_id res chain seq x y z
N MET A 1 0.03 12.27 0.19
CA MET A 1 0.60 12.16 -1.18
C MET A 1 0.15 10.89 -1.91
N ARG A 2 -0.01 10.94 -3.25
CA ARG A 2 -0.36 9.76 -4.06
C ARG A 2 0.91 9.03 -4.50
N CYS A 3 1.00 7.74 -4.23
CA CYS A 3 2.16 6.93 -4.62
C CYS A 3 2.16 6.71 -6.15
N PRO A 4 3.25 7.06 -6.87
CA PRO A 4 3.27 6.92 -8.33
C PRO A 4 3.38 5.45 -8.78
N GLN A 5 3.84 4.56 -7.90
CA GLN A 5 3.98 3.13 -8.20
C GLN A 5 2.67 2.34 -8.15
N CYS A 6 1.77 2.66 -7.23
CA CYS A 6 0.54 1.87 -7.01
C CYS A 6 -0.73 2.71 -6.92
N GLY A 7 -0.61 4.03 -7.01
CA GLY A 7 -1.74 4.97 -6.94
C GLY A 7 -2.33 5.17 -5.55
N ALA A 8 -1.88 4.44 -4.52
CA ALA A 8 -2.40 4.54 -3.16
C ALA A 8 -2.10 5.91 -2.52
N GLU A 9 -3.07 6.43 -1.78
CA GLU A 9 -2.86 7.59 -0.92
C GLU A 9 -2.02 7.19 0.30
N THR A 10 -0.99 7.98 0.57
CA THR A 10 -0.05 7.78 1.67
C THR A 10 -0.02 9.06 2.50
N PRO A 11 -0.14 8.99 3.84
CA PRO A 11 -0.01 10.16 4.70
C PRO A 11 1.34 10.86 4.50
N ASP A 12 1.37 12.19 4.56
CA ASP A 12 2.60 12.96 4.29
C ASP A 12 3.68 12.75 5.38
N THR A 13 3.30 12.19 6.53
CA THR A 13 4.23 11.80 7.61
C THR A 13 4.95 10.48 7.34
N GLU A 14 4.52 9.71 6.35
CA GLU A 14 5.09 8.40 6.04
C GLU A 14 6.22 8.51 5.01
N TRP A 15 7.32 7.82 5.29
CA TRP A 15 8.49 7.78 4.40
C TRP A 15 8.31 6.78 3.25
N ASN A 16 7.40 5.81 3.41
CA ASN A 16 7.15 4.76 2.45
C ASN A 16 5.65 4.60 2.23
N CYS A 17 5.25 4.28 1.00
CA CYS A 17 3.86 4.02 0.67
C CYS A 17 3.29 2.91 1.56
N VAL A 18 2.09 3.13 2.11
CA VAL A 18 1.43 2.17 3.00
C VAL A 18 1.00 0.88 2.29
N SER A 19 0.87 0.90 0.96
CA SER A 19 0.50 -0.28 0.17
C SER A 19 1.71 -0.99 -0.41
N CYS A 20 2.56 -0.27 -1.17
CA CYS A 20 3.61 -0.90 -1.96
C CYS A 20 5.02 -0.73 -1.40
N ARG A 21 5.16 -0.01 -0.28
CA ARG A 21 6.44 0.26 0.41
C ARG A 21 7.49 1.02 -0.40
N MET A 22 7.16 1.50 -1.60
CA MET A 22 7.98 2.46 -2.33
C MET A 22 8.29 3.66 -1.42
N ASN A 23 9.55 4.05 -1.32
CA ASN A 23 9.94 5.25 -0.59
C ASN A 23 9.37 6.47 -1.31
N VAL A 24 8.48 7.21 -0.66
CA VAL A 24 7.69 8.26 -1.33
C VAL A 24 8.46 9.57 -1.47
N TYR A 25 9.44 9.83 -0.59
CA TYR A 25 10.35 10.97 -0.71
C TYR A 25 11.36 10.81 -1.86
N TRP A 26 11.87 9.59 -2.04
CA TRP A 26 12.70 9.25 -3.20
C TRP A 26 11.86 9.30 -4.48
N ALA A 27 10.65 8.72 -4.44
CA ALA A 27 9.78 8.67 -5.61
C ALA A 27 9.36 10.06 -6.10
N SER A 28 9.16 11.03 -5.19
CA SER A 28 8.82 12.41 -5.60
C SER A 28 9.93 13.12 -6.37
N GLN A 29 11.17 12.61 -6.33
CA GLN A 29 12.32 13.21 -7.01
C GLN A 29 12.78 12.41 -8.23
N HIS A 30 12.55 11.09 -8.24
CA HIS A 30 13.23 10.19 -9.17
C HIS A 30 12.32 9.19 -9.90
N TYR A 31 11.03 9.12 -9.56
CA TYR A 31 10.17 8.07 -10.12
C TYR A 31 9.94 8.23 -11.62
N ASP A 32 9.74 9.46 -12.10
CA ASP A 32 9.50 9.71 -13.53
C ASP A 32 10.72 9.35 -14.39
N ASP A 33 11.93 9.61 -13.88
CA ASP A 33 13.17 9.18 -14.52
C ASP A 33 13.28 7.67 -14.58
N LEU A 34 12.97 6.97 -13.48
CA LEU A 34 12.94 5.51 -13.47
C LEU A 34 11.91 4.96 -14.47
N ALA A 35 10.70 5.51 -14.50
CA ALA A 35 9.65 5.09 -15.41
C ALA A 35 10.09 5.25 -16.88
N ARG A 36 10.68 6.39 -17.22
CA ARG A 36 11.24 6.67 -18.56
C ARG A 36 12.36 5.70 -18.93
N ILE A 37 13.30 5.42 -18.03
CA ILE A 37 14.38 4.45 -18.28
C ILE A 37 13.81 3.05 -18.55
N ARG A 38 12.77 2.65 -17.82
CA ARG A 38 12.11 1.35 -18.02
C ARG A 38 11.41 1.27 -19.37
N GLU A 39 10.67 2.30 -19.75
CA GLU A 39 10.03 2.38 -21.07
C GLU A 39 11.06 2.28 -22.20
N GLN A 40 12.18 2.99 -22.10
CA GLN A 40 13.27 2.94 -23.08
C GLN A 40 13.88 1.54 -23.22
N GLN A 41 13.75 0.70 -22.20
CA GLN A 41 14.20 -0.69 -22.19
C GLN A 41 13.08 -1.69 -22.58
N GLY A 42 11.92 -1.21 -23.00
CA GLY A 42 10.76 -2.06 -23.32
C GLY A 42 10.12 -2.71 -22.09
N LEU A 43 10.37 -2.19 -20.89
CA LEU A 43 9.79 -2.65 -19.65
C LEU A 43 8.58 -1.79 -19.27
N THR A 44 7.66 -2.37 -18.49
CA THR A 44 6.55 -1.59 -17.92
C THR A 44 7.07 -0.45 -17.03
N PRO A 45 6.66 0.82 -17.22
CA PRO A 45 7.05 1.95 -16.38
C PRO A 45 6.67 1.77 -14.91
N SER A 46 5.56 1.07 -14.64
CA SER A 46 5.06 0.81 -13.29
C SER A 46 4.91 -0.71 -13.05
N PRO A 47 5.99 -1.40 -12.68
CA PRO A 47 5.93 -2.84 -12.42
C PRO A 47 5.19 -3.15 -11.11
N PRO A 48 4.44 -4.24 -11.01
CA PRO A 48 3.84 -4.62 -9.74
C PRO A 48 4.93 -4.82 -8.67
N THR A 49 4.63 -4.39 -7.46
CA THR A 49 5.54 -4.60 -6.33
C THR A 49 5.67 -6.09 -6.04
N PRO A 50 6.90 -6.61 -5.86
CA PRO A 50 7.10 -8.00 -5.50
C PRO A 50 6.31 -8.38 -4.23
N SER A 51 5.53 -9.45 -4.31
CA SER A 51 4.62 -9.87 -3.23
C SER A 51 5.34 -10.14 -1.92
N PHE A 52 6.59 -10.62 -1.95
CA PHE A 52 7.37 -10.87 -0.74
C PHE A 52 7.63 -9.59 0.07
N LEU A 53 7.82 -8.43 -0.57
CA LEU A 53 8.02 -7.15 0.13
C LEU A 53 6.75 -6.71 0.85
N ILE A 54 5.59 -6.94 0.23
CA ILE A 54 4.28 -6.67 0.82
C ILE A 54 4.10 -7.57 2.04
N HIS A 55 4.30 -8.89 1.89
CA HIS A 55 4.14 -9.86 2.97
C HIS A 55 5.08 -9.61 4.16
N VAL A 56 6.36 -9.32 3.90
CA VAL A 56 7.34 -9.02 4.97
C VAL A 56 6.92 -7.76 5.73
N HIS A 57 6.43 -6.73 5.04
CA HIS A 57 5.92 -5.54 5.69
C HIS A 57 4.68 -5.82 6.54
N GLU A 58 3.69 -6.52 5.98
CA GLU A 58 2.47 -6.90 6.71
C GLU A 58 2.82 -7.68 7.98
N ARG A 59 3.75 -8.65 7.88
CA ARG A 59 4.22 -9.41 9.04
C ARG A 59 4.87 -8.51 10.08
N ALA A 60 5.77 -7.61 9.66
CA ALA A 60 6.42 -6.68 10.58
C ALA A 60 5.41 -5.73 11.27
N MET A 61 4.37 -5.28 10.56
CA MET A 61 3.31 -4.46 11.15
C MET A 61 2.46 -5.25 12.14
N ASN A 62 2.08 -6.49 11.81
CA ASN A 62 1.36 -7.37 12.71
C ASN A 62 2.19 -7.69 13.97
N GLU A 63 3.47 -8.03 13.84
CA GLU A 63 4.36 -8.29 14.97
C GLU A 63 4.55 -7.06 15.87
N ARG A 64 4.53 -5.85 15.31
CA ARG A 64 4.57 -4.59 16.08
C ARG A 64 3.26 -4.37 16.82
N ALA A 65 2.12 -4.59 16.17
CA ALA A 65 0.81 -4.51 16.82
C ALA A 65 0.67 -5.53 17.95
N ASP A 66 1.16 -6.76 17.75
CA ASP A 66 1.12 -7.82 18.75
C ASP A 66 2.02 -7.53 19.96
N ARG A 67 3.17 -6.87 19.74
CA ARG A 67 4.07 -6.40 20.80
C ARG A 67 3.62 -5.09 21.46
N GLY A 68 2.84 -4.27 20.76
CA GLY A 68 2.42 -2.93 21.18
C GLY A 68 1.00 -2.80 21.72
N GLY A 69 0.10 -3.77 21.51
CA GLY A 69 -1.25 -3.66 22.04
C GLY A 69 -2.27 -4.66 21.48
N ARG A 70 -2.76 -5.56 22.34
CA ARG A 70 -3.94 -6.42 22.10
C ARG A 70 -5.18 -5.67 21.57
N VAL A 71 -5.27 -4.37 21.77
CA VAL A 71 -6.40 -3.53 21.36
C VAL A 71 -6.35 -3.15 19.88
N GLU A 72 -5.17 -2.79 19.35
CA GLU A 72 -5.01 -2.36 17.95
C GLU A 72 -5.23 -3.54 16.98
N HIS A 73 -4.79 -4.74 17.39
CA HIS A 73 -5.02 -6.00 16.66
C HIS A 73 -6.51 -6.31 16.49
N LYS A 74 -7.32 -6.04 17.53
CA LYS A 74 -8.77 -6.29 17.50
C LYS A 74 -9.49 -5.33 16.56
N VAL A 75 -9.08 -4.06 16.51
CA VAL A 75 -9.65 -3.07 15.58
C VAL A 75 -9.33 -3.42 14.13
N ARG A 76 -8.10 -3.83 13.83
CA ARG A 76 -7.70 -4.25 12.47
C ARG A 76 -8.42 -5.54 12.02
N GLN A 77 -8.63 -6.51 12.92
CA GLN A 77 -9.46 -7.69 12.62
C GLN A 77 -10.92 -7.31 12.29
N LEU A 78 -11.50 -6.39 13.07
CA LEU A 78 -12.87 -5.91 12.83
C LEU A 78 -12.97 -5.18 11.48
N ALA A 79 -12.00 -4.32 11.15
CA ALA A 79 -11.95 -3.62 9.87
C ALA A 79 -11.83 -4.59 8.69
N ARG A 80 -10.95 -5.60 8.78
CA ARG A 80 -10.81 -6.66 7.76
C ARG A 80 -12.09 -7.50 7.61
N ARG A 81 -12.81 -7.74 8.70
CA ARG A 81 -14.11 -8.46 8.68
C ARG A 81 -15.19 -7.63 7.99
N ALA A 82 -15.28 -6.34 8.31
CA ALA A 82 -16.25 -5.42 7.71
C ALA A 82 -16.02 -5.27 6.19
N MET A 83 -14.76 -5.17 5.75
CA MET A 83 -14.43 -5.10 4.32
C MET A 83 -14.78 -6.38 3.56
N ARG A 84 -14.74 -7.56 4.21
CA ARG A 84 -15.17 -8.84 3.61
C ARG A 84 -16.68 -9.02 3.57
N THR A 85 -17.43 -8.33 4.42
CA THR A 85 -18.90 -8.37 4.42
C THR A 85 -19.52 -7.24 3.58
N GLY A 86 -18.74 -6.23 3.19
CA GLY A 86 -19.20 -5.08 2.40
C GLY A 86 -19.19 -5.28 0.88
N SER A 87 -18.69 -6.41 0.36
CA SER A 87 -18.64 -6.69 -1.09
C SER A 87 -19.95 -7.29 -1.63
N GLY A 88 -21.09 -6.78 -1.17
CA GLY A 88 -22.41 -7.29 -1.55
C GLY A 88 -23.53 -6.34 -1.15
N THR A 89 -23.67 -5.23 -1.86
CA THR A 89 -24.93 -4.49 -2.09
C THR A 89 -24.64 -3.33 -3.04
N SER A 90 -24.73 -3.63 -4.34
CA SER A 90 -25.12 -2.61 -5.32
C SER A 90 -26.66 -2.53 -5.33
N LEU A 91 -27.17 -1.33 -5.64
CA LEU A 91 -28.56 -0.97 -6.01
C LEU A 91 -29.52 -0.91 -4.81
N GLU A 92 -30.32 0.13 -4.56
CA GLU A 92 -30.84 1.26 -5.36
C GLU A 92 -31.37 2.38 -4.42
N ASP A 93 -31.29 3.63 -4.88
CA ASP A 93 -32.08 4.80 -4.41
C ASP A 93 -33.59 4.58 -4.67
N PRO A 94 -34.50 5.17 -3.87
CA PRO A 94 -34.95 6.55 -4.13
C PRO A 94 -35.03 7.47 -2.90
#